data_AF-A0A5S3RJG2-F1
#
_entry.id   AF-A0A5S3RJG2-F1
#
_cell.length_a   1.000
_cell.length_b   1.000
_cell.length_c   1.000
_cell.angle_alpha   90.00
_cell.angle_beta   90.00
_cell.angle_gamma   90.00
#
_symmetry.space_group_name_H-M   'P 1'
#
loop_
_entity.id
_entity.type
_entity.pdbx_description
1 polymer ?
#
loop_
_entity_poly.entity_id
_entity_poly.type
_entity_poly.pdbx_seq_one_letter_code
_entity_poly.pdbx_strand_id
1 'polypeptide(L)'
;MRFVNRIGLLFAALVITTVAQATEIATIRSPDQQLTVLVDLDEQGQLSYQVRSRSDKVIEPSLLGITLNNTDFTKRLSLAA
;
A
#
# COMPACT_ATOMS: atom_id res chain seq x y z
N MET A 1 43.14 -11.77 18.84
CA MET A 1 41.76 -12.13 18.44
C MET A 1 40.80 -10.98 18.79
N ARG A 2 40.71 -9.92 17.96
CA ARG A 2 39.81 -8.77 18.18
C ARG A 2 39.01 -8.36 16.94
N PHE A 3 39.21 -9.06 15.81
CA PHE A 3 38.60 -8.73 14.52
C PHE A 3 37.29 -9.47 14.23
N VAL A 4 37.05 -10.63 14.85
CA VAL A 4 35.84 -11.45 14.59
C VAL A 4 34.58 -10.83 15.22
N ASN A 5 34.73 -10.05 16.30
CA ASN A 5 33.61 -9.48 17.07
C ASN A 5 32.99 -8.21 16.44
N ARG A 6 33.53 -7.68 15.34
CA ARG A 6 32.98 -6.51 14.63
C ARG A 6 32.15 -6.88 13.40
N ILE A 7 32.37 -8.07 12.83
CA ILE A 7 31.64 -8.53 11.64
C ILE A 7 30.20 -8.92 12.00
N GLY A 8 29.97 -9.50 13.18
CA GLY A 8 28.62 -9.85 13.65
C GLY A 8 27.71 -8.63 13.90
N LEU A 9 28.29 -7.49 14.28
CA LEU A 9 27.55 -6.25 14.55
C LEU A 9 27.11 -5.51 13.27
N LEU A 10 27.78 -5.74 12.15
CA LEU A 10 27.43 -5.15 10.85
C LEU A 10 26.24 -5.86 10.17
N PHE A 11 26.02 -7.15 10.42
CA PHE A 11 24.90 -7.90 9.86
C PHE A 11 23.57 -7.67 10.59
N ALA A 12 23.60 -7.25 11.86
CA ALA A 12 22.39 -7.00 12.65
C ALA A 12 21.69 -5.65 12.31
N ALA A 13 22.34 -4.78 11.54
CA ALA A 13 21.88 -3.41 11.31
C ALA A 13 21.08 -3.21 10.00
N LEU A 14 20.94 -4.22 9.15
CA LEU A 14 20.38 -4.04 7.81
C LEU A 14 19.20 -4.96 7.53
N VAL A 15 18.14 -4.81 8.32
CA VAL A 15 16.79 -5.20 7.89
C VAL A 15 15.96 -3.91 7.87
N ILE A 16 16.24 -3.06 6.89
CA ILE A 16 15.33 -1.97 6.53
C ILE A 16 14.22 -2.64 5.73
N THR A 17 13.18 -3.13 6.41
CA THR A 17 11.94 -3.47 5.73
C THR A 17 11.36 -2.17 5.17
N THR A 18 11.54 -1.96 3.87
CA THR A 18 10.82 -0.93 3.12
C THR A 18 9.34 -1.30 3.19
N VAL A 19 8.61 -0.68 4.12
CA VAL A 19 7.15 -0.70 4.08
C VAL A 19 6.79 0.13 2.85
N ALA A 20 6.37 -0.54 1.78
CA ALA A 20 5.82 0.13 0.60
C ALA A 20 4.63 0.97 1.08
N GLN A 21 4.79 2.30 1.04
CA GLN A 21 3.74 3.20 1.48
C GLN A 21 2.76 3.37 0.32
N ALA A 22 1.56 2.83 0.47
CA ALA A 22 0.47 3.17 -0.41
C ALA A 22 0.02 4.60 -0.08
N THR A 23 -0.01 5.47 -1.08
CA THR A 23 -0.47 6.85 -0.89
C THR A 23 -1.98 6.86 -0.97
N GLU A 24 -2.66 7.38 0.06
CA GLU A 24 -4.11 7.57 0.02
C GLU A 24 -4.43 8.65 -1.02
N ILE A 25 -5.19 8.27 -2.05
CA ILE A 25 -5.55 9.16 -3.16
C ILE A 25 -7.00 9.63 -3.09
N ALA A 26 -7.86 8.90 -2.36
CA ALA A 26 -9.22 9.33 -2.11
C ALA A 26 -9.80 8.69 -0.83
N THR A 27 -10.57 9.49 -0.10
CA THR A 27 -11.44 9.04 0.98
C THR A 27 -12.89 9.34 0.61
N ILE A 28 -13.74 8.31 0.63
CA ILE A 28 -15.18 8.44 0.38
C ILE A 28 -15.91 8.02 1.65
N ARG A 29 -16.81 8.88 2.15
CA ARG A 29 -17.60 8.62 3.37
C ARG A 29 -19.07 8.48 3.02
N SER A 30 -19.76 7.54 3.66
CA SER A 30 -21.23 7.45 3.57
C SER A 30 -21.90 8.69 4.18
N PRO A 31 -23.14 9.02 3.77
CA PRO A 31 -23.85 10.19 4.31
C PRO A 31 -24.00 10.20 5.84
N ASP A 32 -24.15 9.02 6.44
CA ASP A 32 -24.26 8.80 7.89
C ASP A 32 -22.89 8.65 8.60
N GLN A 33 -21.80 8.75 7.83
CA GLN A 33 -20.41 8.60 8.27
C GLN A 33 -20.07 7.25 8.91
N GLN A 34 -20.94 6.24 8.78
CA GLN A 34 -20.71 4.91 9.35
C GLN A 34 -19.78 4.06 8.49
N LEU A 35 -19.65 4.36 7.20
CA LEU A 35 -18.77 3.66 6.27
C LEU A 35 -17.77 4.63 5.65
N THR A 36 -16.51 4.18 5.59
CA THR A 36 -15.43 4.89 4.90
C THR A 36 -14.76 3.94 3.93
N VAL A 37 -14.65 4.34 2.67
CA VAL A 37 -13.84 3.67 1.65
C VAL A 37 -12.59 4.51 1.45
N LEU A 38 -11.44 3.86 1.61
CA LEU A 38 -10.13 4.44 1.37
C LEU A 38 -9.59 3.83 0.09
N VAL A 39 -9.11 4.67 -0.81
CA VAL A 39 -8.51 4.27 -2.08
C VAL A 39 -7.07 4.71 -2.07
N ASP A 40 -6.17 3.74 -2.25
CA ASP A 40 -4.74 3.94 -2.18
C ASP A 40 -4.09 3.59 -3.52
N LEU A 41 -3.09 4.38 -3.92
CA LEU A 41 -2.21 4.10 -5.04
C LEU A 41 -0.78 3.96 -4.53
N ASP A 42 -0.18 2.80 -4.77
CA ASP A 42 1.20 2.55 -4.31
C ASP A 42 2.26 3.10 -5.28
N GLU A 43 3.52 2.98 -4.89
CA GLU A 43 4.68 3.41 -5.69
C GLU A 43 4.80 2.66 -7.03
N GLN A 44 4.19 1.49 -7.17
CA GLN A 44 4.14 0.73 -8.43
C GLN A 44 2.99 1.18 -9.34
N GLY A 45 2.17 2.13 -8.89
CA GLY A 45 0.93 2.53 -9.54
C GLY A 45 -0.11 1.41 -9.51
N GLN A 46 -0.09 0.55 -8.49
CA GLN A 46 -1.11 -0.46 -8.24
C GLN A 46 -2.18 0.11 -7.31
N LEU A 47 -3.43 0.05 -7.78
CA LEU A 47 -4.58 0.62 -7.08
C LEU A 47 -5.14 -0.41 -6.09
N SER A 48 -5.55 0.04 -4.91
CA SER A 48 -6.24 -0.79 -3.94
C SER A 48 -7.34 -0.01 -3.22
N TYR A 49 -8.29 -0.75 -2.64
CA TYR A 49 -9.30 -0.17 -1.76
C TYR A 49 -9.39 -0.93 -0.45
N GLN A 50 -9.79 -0.24 0.61
CA GLN A 50 -10.18 -0.84 1.87
C GLN A 50 -11.47 -0.19 2.38
N VAL A 51 -12.22 -0.94 3.19
CA VAL A 51 -13.48 -0.44 3.76
C VAL A 51 -13.43 -0.54 5.27
N ARG A 52 -13.85 0.54 5.92
CA ARG A 52 -13.99 0.64 7.36
C ARG A 52 -15.44 0.92 7.72
N SER A 53 -15.96 0.21 8.70
CA SER A 53 -17.21 0.58 9.37
C SER A 53 -16.86 1.22 10.70
N ARG A 54 -17.18 2.50 10.86
CA ARG A 54 -16.69 3.34 11.97
C ARG A 54 -15.16 3.26 12.06
N SER A 55 -14.65 2.59 13.08
CA SER A 55 -13.21 2.39 13.32
C SER A 55 -12.71 1.04 12.82
N ASP A 56 -13.60 0.07 12.61
CA ASP A 56 -13.25 -1.32 12.33
C ASP A 56 -12.99 -1.52 10.85
N LYS A 57 -11.89 -2.19 10.52
CA LYS A 57 -11.63 -2.60 9.15
C LYS A 57 -12.51 -3.79 8.82
N VAL A 58 -13.44 -3.60 7.88
CA VAL A 58 -14.41 -4.62 7.46
C VAL A 58 -14.04 -5.27 6.13
N ILE A 59 -13.24 -4.57 5.31
CA ILE A 59 -12.60 -5.12 4.12
C ILE A 59 -11.12 -4.73 4.17
N GLU A 60 -10.25 -5.74 4.19
CA GLU A 60 -8.80 -5.57 4.06
C GLU A 60 -8.42 -4.98 2.69
N PRO A 61 -7.25 -4.32 2.57
CA PRO A 61 -6.76 -3.80 1.30
C PRO A 61 -6.88 -4.83 0.18
N SER A 62 -7.63 -4.47 -0.86
CA SER A 62 -8.00 -5.34 -1.97
C SER A 62 -7.60 -4.66 -3.28
N LEU A 63 -6.88 -5.39 -4.14
CA LEU A 63 -6.33 -4.86 -5.38
C LEU A 63 -7.44 -4.54 -6.39
N LEU A 64 -7.26 -3.44 -7.11
CA LEU A 64 -8.07 -3.02 -8.23
C LEU A 64 -7.22 -2.98 -9.49
N GLY A 65 -7.78 -3.45 -10.60
CA GLY A 65 -7.09 -3.44 -11.88
C GLY A 65 -7.83 -4.29 -12.90
N ILE A 66 -7.54 -4.04 -14.17
CA ILE A 66 -8.08 -4.81 -15.29
C ILE A 66 -7.00 -4.97 -16.36
N THR A 67 -6.94 -6.15 -16.96
CA THR A 67 -6.13 -6.40 -18.15
C THR A 67 -7.06 -6.45 -19.37
N LEU A 68 -6.75 -5.65 -20.38
CA LEU A 68 -7.39 -5.67 -21.68
C LEU A 68 -6.44 -6.30 -22.71
N ASN A 69 -6.96 -6.63 -23.89
CA ASN A 69 -6.17 -7.29 -24.95
C ASN A 69 -4.93 -6.49 -25.38
N ASN A 70 -4.97 -5.16 -25.27
CA ASN A 70 -3.93 -4.25 -25.75
C ASN A 70 -3.32 -3.35 -24.65
N THR A 71 -3.85 -3.41 -23.42
CA THR A 71 -3.45 -2.50 -22.35
C THR A 71 -3.63 -3.18 -20.99
N ASP A 72 -2.75 -2.86 -20.04
CA ASP A 72 -2.81 -3.34 -18.66
C ASP A 72 -2.99 -2.17 -17.69
N PHE A 73 -4.07 -2.21 -16.91
CA PHE A 73 -4.41 -1.23 -15.87
C PHE A 73 -4.25 -1.82 -14.46
N THR A 74 -3.46 -2.88 -14.29
CA THR A 74 -3.18 -3.47 -12.97
C THR A 74 -2.05 -2.78 -12.22
N LYS A 75 -1.20 -2.02 -12.93
CA LYS A 75 -0.01 -1.31 -12.43
C LYS A 75 0.27 -0.05 -13.25
N ARG A 76 1.24 0.76 -12.80
CA ARG A 76 1.71 1.98 -13.46
C ARG A 76 0.61 3.02 -13.71
N LEU A 77 -0.45 2.98 -12.92
CA LEU A 77 -1.48 4.00 -12.93
C LEU A 77 -0.94 5.29 -12.31
N SER A 78 -1.45 6.41 -12.78
CA SER A 78 -1.25 7.74 -12.20
C SER A 78 -2.57 8.48 -12.21
N LEU A 79 -2.81 9.37 -11.23
CA LEU A 79 -3.95 10.27 -11.32
C LEU A 79 -3.74 11.28 -12.45
N ALA A 80 -4.81 11.50 -13.22
CA ALA A 80 -4.88 12.63 -14.14
C ALA A 80 -5.06 13.92 -13.32
N ALA A 81 -4.32 14.97 -13.69
CA ALA A 81 -4.41 16.29 -13.11
C ALA A 81 -5.57 17.10 -13.70
#